data_AF-A0A4Q2A5H6-F1
#
_entry.id   AF-A0A4Q2A5H6-F1
#
_cell.length_a   1.000
_cell.length_b   1.000
_cell.length_c   1.000
_cell.angle_alpha   90.00
_cell.angle_beta   90.00
_cell.angle_gamma   90.00
#
_symmetry.space_group_name_H-M   'P 1'
#
loop_
_entity.id
_entity.type
_entity.pdbx_description
1 polymer ?
#
loop_
_entity_poly.entity_id
_entity_poly.type
_entity_poly.pdbx_seq_one_letter_code
_entity_poly.pdbx_strand_id
1 'polypeptide(L)'
;MPAIGSTERTVYAPEQAAIIDGFLRPQAGGAPLIRIGDFGDGGYLLPDDLHGIVACYSPGVSERASFELDLAKRGIRSFMADASVEKPPMDIPGAEFMPKFLGDRNEGDTMTLETWVSGTDPEPTADLLLQMDIEGAEYATLASASRDLLRRFRMIVIEWHHLPSVLTKPRFQNKAMAAIDKLRDDFVTVHLHANNVAGSVVIDGEAIPRVVEATLLRRDRAGDLRPVMADELPHPLDRRHAPRRPWLALPERWLGACES
;
A
#
# COMPACT_ATOMS: atom_id res chain seq x y z
N MET A 1 -3.19 -22.21 33.34
CA MET A 1 -2.45 -21.18 32.56
C MET A 1 -3.27 -19.90 32.65
N PRO A 2 -2.86 -18.87 33.40
CA PRO A 2 -3.62 -17.64 33.47
C PRO A 2 -3.58 -16.95 32.11
N ALA A 3 -4.75 -16.48 31.64
CA ALA A 3 -4.88 -15.72 30.41
C ALA A 3 -3.97 -14.49 30.48
N ILE A 4 -3.08 -14.36 29.50
CA ILE A 4 -2.31 -13.14 29.26
C ILE A 4 -3.35 -12.05 29.01
N GLY A 5 -3.50 -11.12 29.95
CA GLY A 5 -4.49 -10.04 29.86
C GLY A 5 -4.33 -9.32 28.53
N SER A 6 -5.33 -9.43 27.65
CA SER A 6 -5.43 -8.58 26.49
C SER A 6 -5.64 -7.17 27.02
N THR A 7 -4.59 -6.36 27.01
CA THR A 7 -4.72 -4.93 27.28
C THR A 7 -5.51 -4.39 26.10
N GLU A 8 -6.83 -4.25 26.28
CA GLU A 8 -7.69 -3.55 25.35
C GLU A 8 -7.10 -2.16 25.14
N ARG A 9 -6.82 -1.83 23.88
CA ARG A 9 -6.28 -0.53 23.51
C ARG A 9 -7.42 0.35 23.03
N THR A 10 -7.27 1.64 23.27
CA THR A 10 -8.20 2.65 22.79
C THR A 10 -7.53 3.49 21.73
N VAL A 11 -8.32 3.92 20.74
CA VAL A 11 -7.89 4.90 19.74
C VAL A 11 -7.38 6.17 20.42
N TYR A 12 -6.23 6.66 19.94
CA TYR A 12 -5.75 8.00 20.27
C TYR A 12 -6.34 9.00 19.26
N ALA A 13 -6.76 10.17 19.74
CA ALA A 13 -7.33 11.26 18.93
C ALA A 13 -8.39 10.76 17.91
N PRO A 14 -9.63 10.48 18.37
CA PRO A 14 -10.65 9.79 17.58
C PRO A 14 -11.01 10.45 16.24
N GLU A 15 -10.91 11.78 16.15
CA GLU A 15 -11.19 12.51 14.91
C GLU A 15 -10.17 12.19 13.81
N GLN A 16 -8.88 12.17 14.15
CA GLN A 16 -7.81 11.80 13.21
C GLN A 16 -7.88 10.32 12.85
N ALA A 17 -8.22 9.46 13.81
CA ALA A 17 -8.44 8.05 13.54
C ALA A 17 -9.61 7.83 12.57
N ALA A 18 -10.71 8.58 12.69
CA ALA A 18 -11.82 8.50 11.74
C ALA A 18 -11.42 8.92 10.31
N ILE A 19 -10.49 9.86 10.16
CA ILE A 19 -9.93 10.22 8.84
C ILE A 19 -9.10 9.06 8.27
N ILE A 20 -8.26 8.43 9.09
CA ILE A 20 -7.45 7.27 8.70
C ILE A 20 -8.37 6.10 8.31
N ASP A 21 -9.36 5.79 9.13
CA ASP A 21 -10.35 4.75 8.85
C ASP A 21 -11.10 5.04 7.55
N GLY A 22 -11.56 6.27 7.36
CA GLY A 22 -12.23 6.70 6.13
C GLY A 22 -11.36 6.60 4.88
N PHE A 23 -10.06 6.87 5.00
CA PHE A 23 -9.11 6.72 3.91
C PHE A 23 -8.87 5.24 3.53
N LEU A 24 -8.85 4.34 4.52
CA LEU A 24 -8.66 2.90 4.30
C LEU A 24 -9.93 2.20 3.78
N ARG A 25 -11.12 2.78 3.92
CA ARG A 25 -12.38 2.19 3.42
C ARG A 25 -12.32 1.97 1.90
N PRO A 26 -12.28 0.71 1.43
CA PRO A 26 -12.20 0.44 0.00
C PRO A 26 -13.54 0.79 -0.68
N GLN A 27 -13.43 1.33 -1.89
CA GLN A 27 -14.55 1.64 -2.77
C GLN A 27 -14.48 0.75 -4.02
N ALA A 28 -15.59 0.11 -4.35
CA ALA A 28 -15.76 -0.61 -5.60
C ALA A 28 -16.16 0.38 -6.70
N GLY A 29 -15.53 0.26 -7.87
CA GLY A 29 -15.80 1.09 -9.03
C GLY A 29 -14.71 0.99 -10.08
N GLY A 30 -14.96 1.52 -11.27
CA GLY A 30 -13.98 1.59 -12.34
C GLY A 30 -13.65 0.24 -13.01
N ALA A 31 -12.37 0.07 -13.37
CA ALA A 31 -11.86 -1.10 -14.09
C ALA A 31 -11.84 -2.35 -13.19
N PRO A 32 -12.03 -3.57 -13.76
CA PRO A 32 -11.95 -4.81 -12.98
C PRO A 32 -10.56 -4.99 -12.36
N LEU A 33 -10.50 -5.60 -11.17
CA LEU A 33 -9.23 -5.90 -10.53
C LEU A 33 -8.55 -7.09 -11.21
N ILE A 34 -7.25 -6.96 -11.45
CA ILE A 34 -6.34 -8.02 -11.90
C ILE A 34 -5.25 -8.23 -10.86
N ARG A 35 -4.67 -9.43 -10.89
CA ARG A 35 -3.55 -9.79 -10.02
C ARG A 35 -2.22 -9.64 -10.74
N ILE A 36 -1.27 -8.97 -10.09
CA ILE A 36 0.11 -8.80 -10.57
C ILE A 36 1.05 -9.34 -9.49
N GLY A 37 2.02 -10.18 -9.87
CA GLY A 37 2.99 -10.77 -8.95
C GLY A 37 2.65 -12.18 -8.46
N ASP A 38 3.37 -12.64 -7.44
CA ASP A 38 3.39 -14.05 -6.98
C ASP A 38 2.08 -14.45 -6.29
N PHE A 39 1.57 -15.68 -6.41
CA PHE A 39 0.31 -16.21 -5.85
C PHE A 39 0.34 -16.42 -4.32
N GLY A 40 0.97 -15.50 -3.61
CA GLY A 40 1.05 -15.37 -2.17
C GLY A 40 1.61 -13.98 -1.86
N ASP A 41 2.61 -13.95 -1.00
CA ASP A 41 3.41 -12.77 -0.65
C ASP A 41 4.10 -12.15 -1.88
N GLY A 42 4.04 -10.82 -2.01
CA GLY A 42 4.57 -10.09 -3.17
C GLY A 42 3.68 -10.13 -4.42
N GLY A 43 2.36 -10.25 -4.25
CA GLY A 43 1.42 -10.13 -5.36
C GLY A 43 0.11 -9.47 -4.95
N TYR A 44 -0.28 -8.44 -5.70
CA TYR A 44 -1.31 -7.48 -5.31
C TYR A 44 -2.43 -7.42 -6.34
N LEU A 45 -3.61 -6.92 -5.93
CA LEU A 45 -4.69 -6.63 -6.86
C LEU A 45 -4.70 -5.15 -7.24
N LEU A 46 -4.78 -4.88 -8.54
CA LEU A 46 -4.86 -3.53 -9.11
C LEU A 46 -5.99 -3.47 -10.13
N PRO A 47 -6.64 -2.32 -10.31
CA PRO A 47 -7.48 -2.09 -11.49
C PRO A 47 -6.72 -2.40 -12.78
N ASP A 48 -7.38 -3.03 -13.76
CA ASP A 48 -6.86 -3.25 -15.11
C ASP A 48 -6.85 -1.94 -15.91
N ASP A 49 -6.09 -0.96 -15.40
CA ASP A 49 -5.94 0.39 -15.92
C ASP A 49 -4.46 0.75 -16.12
N LEU A 50 -3.70 -0.24 -16.63
CA LEU A 50 -2.26 -0.15 -16.81
C LEU A 50 -1.84 0.59 -18.09
N HIS A 51 -2.75 0.76 -19.06
CA HIS A 51 -2.42 1.38 -20.34
C HIS A 51 -2.02 2.87 -20.17
N GLY A 52 -0.85 3.25 -20.68
CA GLY A 52 -0.31 4.60 -20.56
C GLY A 52 0.48 4.85 -19.27
N ILE A 53 0.63 3.85 -18.39
CA ILE A 53 1.64 3.87 -17.34
C ILE A 53 2.99 3.55 -17.95
N VAL A 54 3.97 4.44 -17.79
CA VAL A 54 5.28 4.30 -18.45
C VAL A 54 6.35 3.65 -17.60
N ALA A 55 6.20 3.71 -16.27
CA ALA A 55 7.14 3.11 -15.34
C ALA A 55 6.49 2.81 -13.98
N CYS A 56 7.03 1.80 -13.31
CA CYS A 56 6.76 1.48 -11.92
C CYS A 56 7.95 1.85 -11.05
N TYR A 57 7.71 2.50 -9.92
CA TYR A 57 8.69 2.66 -8.84
C TYR A 57 8.35 1.65 -7.76
N SER A 58 9.28 0.73 -7.49
CA SER A 58 9.11 -0.40 -6.57
C SER A 58 10.22 -0.42 -5.52
N PRO A 59 10.11 0.35 -4.42
CA PRO A 59 11.02 0.21 -3.30
C PRO A 59 10.66 -0.99 -2.40
N GLY A 60 11.70 -1.62 -1.84
CA GLY A 60 11.60 -2.72 -0.87
C GLY A 60 11.40 -4.11 -1.49
N VAL A 61 12.01 -4.34 -2.65
CA VAL A 61 11.91 -5.61 -3.40
C VAL A 61 12.45 -6.83 -2.64
N SER A 62 13.44 -6.65 -1.75
CA SER A 62 14.04 -7.74 -0.97
C SER A 62 14.38 -8.97 -1.84
N GLU A 63 13.90 -10.14 -1.47
CA GLU A 63 14.13 -11.42 -2.16
C GLU A 63 13.05 -11.78 -3.20
N ARG A 64 12.10 -10.87 -3.51
CA ARG A 64 11.01 -11.11 -4.49
C ARG A 64 10.92 -10.00 -5.52
N ALA A 65 10.75 -10.35 -6.79
CA ALA A 65 10.53 -9.36 -7.86
C ALA A 65 9.50 -9.84 -8.91
N SER A 66 8.53 -10.64 -8.47
CA SER A 66 7.51 -11.22 -9.34
C SER A 66 6.52 -10.17 -9.85
N PHE A 67 6.23 -9.14 -9.05
CA PHE A 67 5.38 -8.02 -9.44
C PHE A 67 6.01 -7.24 -10.60
N GLU A 68 7.29 -6.88 -10.47
CA GLU A 68 8.04 -6.16 -11.50
C GLU A 68 8.19 -7.03 -12.76
N LEU A 69 8.40 -8.34 -12.61
CA LEU A 69 8.44 -9.27 -13.73
C LEU A 69 7.13 -9.28 -14.53
N ASP A 70 5.98 -9.28 -13.84
CA ASP A 70 4.67 -9.28 -14.50
C ASP A 70 4.37 -7.93 -15.17
N LEU A 71 4.86 -6.82 -14.63
CA LEU A 71 4.81 -5.51 -15.29
C LEU A 71 5.70 -5.45 -16.53
N ALA A 72 6.92 -6.00 -16.47
CA ALA A 72 7.82 -6.06 -17.60
C ALA A 72 7.22 -6.84 -18.78
N LYS A 73 6.50 -7.95 -18.52
CA LYS A 73 5.75 -8.70 -19.53
C LYS A 73 4.64 -7.88 -20.20
N ARG A 74 4.17 -6.82 -19.55
CA ARG A 74 3.16 -5.88 -20.05
C ARG A 74 3.79 -4.62 -20.67
N GLY A 75 5.11 -4.57 -20.78
CA GLY A 75 5.84 -3.43 -21.35
C GLY A 75 6.03 -2.26 -20.39
N ILE A 76 5.78 -2.44 -19.09
CA ILE A 76 6.01 -1.42 -18.06
C ILE A 76 7.33 -1.74 -17.37
N ARG A 77 8.31 -0.84 -17.50
CA ARG A 77 9.61 -1.00 -16.84
C ARG A 77 9.54 -0.63 -15.36
N SER A 78 10.43 -1.19 -14.55
CA SER A 78 10.49 -0.91 -13.11
C SER A 78 11.80 -0.24 -12.70
N PHE A 79 11.71 0.78 -11.86
CA PHE A 79 12.81 1.28 -11.05
C PHE A 79 12.66 0.64 -9.66
N MET A 80 13.62 -0.18 -9.29
CA MET A 80 13.64 -0.95 -8.05
C MET A 80 14.63 -0.32 -7.06
N ALA A 81 14.30 -0.26 -5.78
CA ALA A 81 15.22 0.27 -4.77
C ALA A 81 15.15 -0.47 -3.44
N ASP A 82 16.28 -1.00 -2.96
CA ASP A 82 16.37 -1.63 -1.65
C ASP A 82 17.83 -1.74 -1.20
N ALA A 83 18.21 -1.11 -0.09
CA ALA A 83 19.57 -1.20 0.44
C ALA A 83 19.82 -2.44 1.31
N SER A 84 18.81 -3.28 1.56
CA SER A 84 18.97 -4.56 2.26
C SER A 84 19.60 -5.65 1.38
N VAL A 85 19.59 -5.46 0.05
CA VAL A 85 20.16 -6.38 -0.93
C VAL A 85 21.12 -5.63 -1.87
N GLU A 86 22.18 -6.31 -2.31
CA GLU A 86 23.16 -5.70 -3.23
C GLU A 86 22.65 -5.61 -4.68
N LYS A 87 21.67 -6.44 -5.04
CA LYS A 87 21.10 -6.57 -6.38
C LYS A 87 19.69 -7.18 -6.29
N PRO A 88 18.84 -7.01 -7.32
CA PRO A 88 17.52 -7.64 -7.31
C PRO A 88 17.62 -9.18 -7.33
N PRO A 89 16.59 -9.88 -6.84
CA PRO A 89 16.60 -11.34 -6.71
C PRO A 89 16.58 -12.08 -8.06
N MET A 90 16.23 -11.38 -9.14
CA MET A 90 16.25 -11.88 -10.51
C MET A 90 16.44 -10.74 -11.51
N ASP A 91 16.81 -11.10 -12.73
CA ASP A 91 16.92 -10.15 -13.84
C ASP A 91 15.53 -9.85 -14.42
N ILE A 92 15.15 -8.57 -14.41
CA ILE A 92 13.86 -8.07 -14.89
C ILE A 92 14.12 -7.22 -16.14
N PRO A 93 13.57 -7.59 -17.31
CA PRO A 93 13.80 -6.85 -18.55
C PRO A 93 13.47 -5.36 -18.43
N GLY A 94 14.47 -4.51 -18.70
CA GLY A 94 14.34 -3.05 -18.69
C GLY A 94 14.28 -2.42 -17.30
N ALA A 95 14.39 -3.22 -16.23
CA ALA A 95 14.43 -2.69 -14.87
C ALA A 95 15.78 -2.06 -14.53
N GLU A 96 15.75 -1.08 -13.65
CA GLU A 96 16.93 -0.47 -13.05
C GLU A 96 16.85 -0.68 -11.54
N PHE A 97 17.99 -0.97 -10.91
CA PHE A 97 18.06 -1.20 -9.46
C PHE A 97 19.03 -0.23 -8.81
N MET A 98 18.65 0.26 -7.63
CA MET A 98 19.49 1.08 -6.78
C MET A 98 19.50 0.55 -5.34
N PRO A 99 20.68 0.29 -4.73
CA PRO A 99 20.77 -0.16 -3.34
C PRO A 99 20.58 1.02 -2.37
N LYS A 100 19.36 1.58 -2.33
CA LYS A 100 18.97 2.68 -1.45
C LYS A 100 17.60 2.38 -0.83
N PHE A 101 17.44 2.71 0.45
CA PHE A 101 16.15 2.81 1.10
C PHE A 101 15.43 4.12 0.72
N LEU A 102 14.13 4.13 0.93
CA LEU A 102 13.30 5.32 0.82
C LEU A 102 13.06 5.92 2.21
N GLY A 103 13.03 7.25 2.28
CA GLY A 103 12.76 7.95 3.53
C GLY A 103 12.38 9.42 3.35
N ASP A 104 12.41 10.16 4.46
CA ASP A 104 11.97 11.56 4.51
C ASP A 104 13.03 12.56 4.04
N ARG A 105 14.28 12.14 3.90
CA ARG A 105 15.41 12.96 3.41
C ARG A 105 16.49 12.10 2.76
N ASN A 106 17.35 12.74 1.98
CA ASN A 106 18.55 12.12 1.43
C ASN A 106 19.65 12.07 2.50
N GLU A 107 20.03 10.88 2.94
CA GLU A 107 21.07 10.69 3.95
C GLU A 107 21.62 9.26 3.88
N GLY A 108 22.95 9.11 3.74
CA GLY A 108 23.61 7.81 3.68
C GLY A 108 23.00 6.91 2.60
N ASP A 109 22.44 5.77 3.00
CA ASP A 109 21.76 4.82 2.11
C ASP A 109 20.26 5.06 1.95
N THR A 110 19.78 6.24 2.31
CA THR A 110 18.38 6.65 2.15
C THR A 110 18.27 7.79 1.14
N MET A 111 17.26 7.74 0.28
CA MET A 111 16.86 8.82 -0.61
C MET A 111 15.38 9.15 -0.46
N THR A 112 14.97 10.34 -0.89
CA THR A 112 13.55 10.67 -0.99
C THR A 112 12.94 10.13 -2.29
N LEU A 113 11.63 9.89 -2.27
CA LEU A 113 10.87 9.55 -3.49
C LEU A 113 11.04 10.64 -4.57
N GLU A 114 11.09 11.91 -4.16
CA GLU A 114 11.30 13.06 -5.04
C GLU A 114 12.65 13.02 -5.75
N THR A 115 13.73 12.75 -5.01
CA THR A 115 15.08 12.63 -5.59
C THR A 115 15.18 11.43 -6.52
N TRP A 116 14.55 10.31 -6.15
CA TRP A 116 14.58 9.13 -6.99
C TRP A 116 13.83 9.35 -8.32
N VAL A 117 12.59 9.81 -8.27
CA VAL A 117 11.76 10.03 -9.47
C VAL A 117 12.38 11.11 -10.36
N SER A 118 12.77 12.26 -9.81
CA SER A 118 13.37 13.33 -10.62
C SER A 118 14.67 12.94 -11.32
N GLY A 119 15.42 11.97 -10.77
CA GLY A 119 16.66 11.48 -11.37
C GLY A 119 16.49 10.35 -12.40
N THR A 120 15.30 9.73 -12.48
CA THR A 120 15.08 8.52 -13.29
C THR A 120 13.82 8.55 -14.17
N ASP A 121 12.92 9.53 -13.98
CA ASP A 121 11.66 9.63 -14.70
C ASP A 121 11.85 9.63 -16.23
N PRO A 122 11.35 8.60 -16.94
CA PRO A 122 11.52 8.51 -18.38
C PRO A 122 10.65 9.52 -19.14
N GLU A 123 9.53 9.97 -18.56
CA GLU A 123 8.58 10.85 -19.23
C GLU A 123 7.78 11.69 -18.21
N PRO A 124 8.18 12.96 -17.96
CA PRO A 124 7.62 13.81 -16.90
C PRO A 124 6.12 14.13 -16.94
N THR A 125 5.43 13.81 -18.03
CA THR A 125 3.98 14.04 -18.19
C THR A 125 3.16 12.77 -18.15
N ALA A 126 3.79 11.60 -18.19
CA ALA A 126 3.11 10.32 -18.24
C ALA A 126 2.72 9.82 -16.85
N ASP A 127 1.80 8.87 -16.80
CA ASP A 127 1.37 8.26 -15.55
C ASP A 127 2.40 7.23 -15.07
N LEU A 128 2.58 7.19 -13.74
CA LEU A 128 3.46 6.25 -13.05
C LEU A 128 2.64 5.25 -12.22
N LEU A 129 3.29 4.17 -11.82
CA LEU A 129 2.82 3.23 -10.79
C LEU A 129 3.82 3.25 -9.62
N LEU A 130 3.32 3.21 -8.40
CA LEU A 130 4.13 3.00 -7.20
C LEU A 130 3.70 1.67 -6.58
N GLN A 131 4.63 0.76 -6.34
CA GLN A 131 4.42 -0.41 -5.49
C GLN A 131 5.36 -0.28 -4.30
N MET A 132 4.83 -0.11 -3.09
CA MET A 132 5.62 0.27 -1.92
C MET A 132 5.37 -0.68 -0.76
N ASP A 133 6.38 -1.48 -0.45
CA ASP A 133 6.46 -2.26 0.79
C ASP A 133 7.83 -1.97 1.41
N ILE A 134 7.89 -1.11 2.42
CA ILE A 134 9.16 -0.63 2.99
C ILE A 134 9.15 -0.67 4.51
N GLU A 135 8.47 -1.68 5.06
CA GLU A 135 8.60 -2.12 6.46
C GLU A 135 8.40 -0.99 7.51
N GLY A 136 7.46 -0.07 7.24
CA GLY A 136 7.13 1.03 8.15
C GLY A 136 7.63 2.42 7.73
N ALA A 137 8.46 2.50 6.69
CA ALA A 137 8.95 3.78 6.15
C ALA A 137 7.94 4.48 5.22
N GLU A 138 6.77 3.87 4.95
CA GLU A 138 5.75 4.35 4.00
C GLU A 138 5.28 5.76 4.35
N TYR A 139 4.83 5.94 5.59
CA TYR A 139 4.22 7.20 6.02
C TYR A 139 5.20 8.36 5.96
N ALA A 140 6.46 8.16 6.36
CA ALA A 140 7.47 9.22 6.36
C ALA A 140 7.88 9.60 4.93
N THR A 141 8.01 8.60 4.05
CA THR A 141 8.34 8.78 2.64
C THR A 141 7.24 9.55 1.90
N LEU A 142 5.97 9.16 2.10
CA LEU A 142 4.83 9.84 1.48
C LEU A 142 4.57 11.21 2.08
N ALA A 143 4.77 11.37 3.39
CA ALA A 143 4.67 12.67 4.05
C ALA A 143 5.76 13.66 3.62
N SER A 144 6.92 13.21 3.11
CA SER A 144 7.97 14.11 2.59
C SER A 144 7.76 14.46 1.10
N ALA A 145 7.21 13.54 0.30
CA ALA A 145 6.96 13.75 -1.14
C ALA A 145 5.98 14.90 -1.42
N SER A 146 6.19 15.65 -2.51
CA SER A 146 5.25 16.70 -2.91
C SER A 146 3.90 16.09 -3.37
N ARG A 147 2.78 16.80 -3.15
CA ARG A 147 1.46 16.35 -3.64
C ARG A 147 1.45 16.25 -5.17
N ASP A 148 2.16 17.15 -5.87
CA ASP A 148 2.30 17.12 -7.33
C ASP A 148 3.01 15.85 -7.82
N LEU A 149 4.08 15.43 -7.15
CA LEU A 149 4.72 14.14 -7.42
C LEU A 149 3.76 12.99 -7.16
N LEU A 150 3.07 12.99 -6.01
CA LEU A 150 2.15 11.90 -5.68
C LEU A 150 1.05 11.74 -6.75
N ARG A 151 0.54 12.85 -7.31
CA ARG A 151 -0.46 12.84 -8.40
C ARG A 151 0.04 12.22 -9.71
N ARG A 152 1.35 12.13 -9.94
CA ARG A 152 1.93 11.43 -11.10
C ARG A 152 1.64 9.93 -11.05
N PHE A 153 1.51 9.36 -9.86
CA PHE A 153 1.14 7.96 -9.72
C PHE A 153 -0.35 7.80 -10.00
N ARG A 154 -0.69 7.11 -11.08
CA ARG A 154 -2.08 6.72 -11.36
C ARG A 154 -2.59 5.76 -10.29
N MET A 155 -1.71 4.86 -9.87
CA MET A 155 -1.97 3.86 -8.85
C MET A 155 -0.81 3.82 -7.85
N ILE A 156 -1.16 3.65 -6.58
CA ILE A 156 -0.21 3.38 -5.49
C ILE A 156 -0.65 2.08 -4.83
N VAL A 157 0.09 1.01 -5.06
CA VAL A 157 -0.01 -0.25 -4.33
C VAL A 157 0.91 -0.14 -3.12
N ILE A 158 0.40 -0.41 -1.92
CA ILE A 158 1.13 -0.11 -0.70
C ILE A 158 0.79 -1.06 0.44
N GLU A 159 1.80 -1.44 1.22
CA GLU A 159 1.61 -2.14 2.48
C GLU A 159 1.63 -1.16 3.66
N TRP A 160 0.45 -0.91 4.23
CA TRP A 160 0.33 -0.03 5.39
C TRP A 160 0.77 -0.75 6.66
N HIS A 161 2.04 -0.57 7.01
CA HIS A 161 2.63 -1.14 8.21
C HIS A 161 2.16 -0.46 9.50
N HIS A 162 2.25 -1.21 10.61
CA HIS A 162 2.08 -0.71 11.98
C HIS A 162 0.73 -0.03 12.30
N LEU A 163 -0.36 -0.41 11.63
CA LEU A 163 -1.69 0.18 11.80
C LEU A 163 -2.16 0.31 13.26
N PRO A 164 -1.98 -0.69 14.16
CA PRO A 164 -2.34 -0.53 15.57
C PRO A 164 -1.56 0.59 16.27
N SER A 165 -0.30 0.81 15.90
CA SER A 165 0.47 1.94 16.46
C SER A 165 0.01 3.27 15.85
N VAL A 166 -0.36 3.30 14.56
CA VAL A 166 -0.94 4.47 13.92
C VAL A 166 -2.22 4.92 14.61
N LEU A 167 -3.10 3.98 14.99
CA LEU A 167 -4.36 4.31 15.66
C LEU A 167 -4.22 4.62 17.16
N THR A 168 -3.19 4.13 17.85
CA THR A 168 -3.11 4.25 19.33
C THR A 168 -1.92 5.07 19.84
N LYS A 169 -1.04 5.60 18.98
CA LYS A 169 0.17 6.33 19.42
C LYS A 169 0.36 7.64 18.63
N PRO A 170 0.49 8.80 19.32
CA PRO A 170 0.57 10.11 18.67
C PRO A 170 1.67 10.21 17.60
N ARG A 171 2.87 9.68 17.91
CA ARG A 171 4.02 9.76 17.00
C ARG A 171 3.80 9.06 15.66
N PHE A 172 3.02 7.99 15.64
CA PHE A 172 2.72 7.25 14.41
C PHE A 172 1.52 7.88 13.70
N GLN A 173 0.49 8.26 14.46
CA GLN A 173 -0.68 8.93 13.91
C GLN A 173 -0.32 10.23 13.18
N ASN A 174 0.55 11.07 13.75
CA ASN A 174 0.95 12.33 13.12
C ASN A 174 1.66 12.12 11.78
N LYS A 175 2.49 11.07 11.67
CA LYS A 175 3.14 10.70 10.40
C LYS A 175 2.13 10.19 9.38
N ALA A 176 1.20 9.33 9.81
CA ALA A 176 0.15 8.81 8.96
C ALA A 176 -0.77 9.91 8.44
N MET A 177 -1.19 10.84 9.31
CA MET A 177 -2.00 12.00 8.94
C MET A 177 -1.28 12.89 7.91
N ALA A 178 0.02 13.16 8.09
CA ALA A 178 0.78 13.96 7.13
C ALA A 178 0.86 13.31 5.72
N ALA A 179 0.90 11.99 5.64
CA ALA A 179 0.83 11.26 4.37
C ALA A 179 -0.59 11.26 3.80
N ILE A 180 -1.59 10.92 4.62
CA ILE A 180 -2.99 10.81 4.21
C ILE A 180 -3.57 12.15 3.78
N ASP A 181 -3.20 13.26 4.42
CA ASP A 181 -3.63 14.60 4.01
C ASP A 181 -3.14 14.99 2.60
N LYS A 182 -2.04 14.40 2.14
CA LYS A 182 -1.55 14.58 0.76
C LYS A 182 -2.28 13.69 -0.25
N LEU A 183 -2.79 12.54 0.19
CA LEU A 183 -3.37 11.51 -0.69
C LEU A 183 -4.90 11.59 -0.78
N ARG A 184 -5.60 11.81 0.34
CA ARG A 184 -7.05 11.56 0.48
C ARG A 184 -7.94 12.34 -0.50
N ASP A 185 -7.49 13.51 -0.95
CA ASP A 185 -8.21 14.35 -1.89
C ASP A 185 -8.02 13.90 -3.35
N ASP A 186 -6.93 13.21 -3.65
CA ASP A 186 -6.54 12.83 -5.02
C ASP A 186 -6.67 11.33 -5.30
N PHE A 187 -6.71 10.52 -4.24
CA PHE A 187 -6.77 9.08 -4.30
C PHE A 187 -7.97 8.52 -3.55
N VAL A 188 -8.38 7.32 -3.97
CA VAL A 188 -9.36 6.49 -3.29
C VAL A 188 -8.81 5.07 -3.16
N THR A 189 -9.01 4.45 -2.01
CA THR A 189 -8.68 3.02 -1.83
C THR A 189 -9.69 2.19 -2.63
N VAL A 190 -9.22 1.37 -3.56
CA VAL A 190 -10.05 0.51 -4.43
C VAL A 190 -9.90 -0.98 -4.12
N HIS A 191 -8.87 -1.35 -3.36
CA HIS A 191 -8.70 -2.70 -2.84
C HIS A 191 -8.02 -2.65 -1.48
N LEU A 192 -8.39 -3.58 -0.60
CA LEU A 192 -7.79 -3.76 0.71
C LEU A 192 -7.74 -5.24 1.07
N HIS A 193 -6.57 -5.74 1.48
CA HIS A 193 -6.35 -7.13 1.84
C HIS A 193 -5.48 -7.23 3.09
N ALA A 194 -5.96 -7.95 4.11
CA ALA A 194 -5.23 -8.07 5.37
C ALA A 194 -4.10 -9.11 5.28
N ASN A 195 -2.89 -8.70 5.65
CA ASN A 195 -1.75 -9.62 5.74
C ASN A 195 -1.96 -10.61 6.90
N ASN A 196 -2.10 -11.90 6.57
CA ASN A 196 -2.39 -12.95 7.54
C ASN A 196 -1.15 -13.53 8.25
N VAL A 197 0.01 -12.91 8.09
CA VAL A 197 1.27 -13.28 8.76
C VAL A 197 1.48 -12.44 10.02
N ALA A 198 1.28 -11.13 9.93
CA ALA A 198 1.58 -10.19 11.02
C ALA A 198 0.58 -10.27 12.19
N GLY A 199 -0.65 -10.74 11.93
CA GLY A 199 -1.72 -10.82 12.94
C GLY A 199 -2.36 -9.46 13.25
N SER A 200 -3.10 -9.38 14.35
CA SER A 200 -3.91 -8.20 14.72
C SER A 200 -3.75 -7.79 16.18
N VAL A 201 -4.33 -6.64 16.53
CA VAL A 201 -4.46 -6.12 17.91
C VAL A 201 -5.90 -5.64 18.09
N VAL A 202 -6.52 -5.97 19.22
CA VAL A 202 -7.87 -5.47 19.56
C VAL A 202 -7.77 -4.00 19.98
N ILE A 203 -8.48 -3.13 19.27
CA ILE A 203 -8.60 -1.69 19.55
C ILE A 203 -10.08 -1.33 19.53
N ASP A 204 -10.61 -0.85 20.66
CA ASP A 204 -12.03 -0.52 20.83
C ASP A 204 -12.95 -1.65 20.37
N GLY A 205 -12.70 -2.88 20.85
CA GLY A 205 -13.50 -4.07 20.55
C GLY A 205 -13.26 -4.72 19.17
N GLU A 206 -12.58 -4.07 18.22
CA GLU A 206 -12.33 -4.65 16.89
C GLU A 206 -10.88 -5.10 16.70
N ALA A 207 -10.68 -6.19 15.95
CA ALA A 207 -9.36 -6.68 15.60
C ALA A 207 -8.77 -5.86 14.44
N ILE A 208 -7.80 -5.00 14.73
CA ILE A 208 -7.08 -4.21 13.72
C ILE A 208 -5.86 -4.99 13.23
N PRO A 209 -5.77 -5.34 11.92
CA PRO A 209 -4.58 -5.96 11.34
C PRO A 209 -3.33 -5.11 11.56
N ARG A 210 -2.17 -5.74 11.73
CA ARG A 210 -0.90 -5.00 11.82
C ARG A 210 -0.44 -4.41 10.50
N VAL A 211 -0.78 -5.09 9.41
CA VAL A 211 -0.42 -4.74 8.04
C VAL A 211 -1.61 -5.06 7.14
N VAL A 212 -1.86 -4.17 6.18
CA VAL A 212 -2.81 -4.40 5.08
C VAL A 212 -2.15 -3.99 3.78
N GLU A 213 -2.35 -4.77 2.73
CA GLU A 213 -2.09 -4.36 1.35
C GLU A 213 -3.27 -3.49 0.90
N ALA A 214 -2.99 -2.31 0.36
CA ALA A 214 -3.98 -1.41 -0.20
C ALA A 214 -3.59 -1.03 -1.62
N THR A 215 -4.60 -0.87 -2.48
CA THR A 215 -4.41 -0.23 -3.78
C THR A 215 -5.19 1.07 -3.81
N LEU A 216 -4.47 2.17 -4.00
CA LEU A 216 -5.01 3.50 -4.17
C LEU A 216 -5.07 3.82 -5.66
N LEU A 217 -6.22 4.28 -6.14
CA LEU A 217 -6.43 4.74 -7.49
C LEU A 217 -6.66 6.26 -7.49
N ARG A 218 -6.03 6.96 -8.44
CA ARG A 218 -6.26 8.40 -8.63
C ARG A 218 -7.73 8.64 -9.01
N ARG A 219 -8.38 9.60 -8.36
CA ARG A 219 -9.84 9.80 -8.43
C ARG A 219 -10.36 10.12 -9.83
N ASP A 220 -9.55 10.76 -10.67
CA ASP A 220 -9.87 11.02 -12.08
C ASP A 220 -9.98 9.74 -12.94
N ARG A 221 -9.57 8.58 -12.42
CA ARG A 221 -9.68 7.26 -13.05
C ARG A 221 -10.76 6.36 -12.46
N ALA A 222 -11.29 6.69 -11.29
CA ALA A 222 -12.10 5.77 -10.49
C ALA A 222 -13.56 5.61 -10.95
N GLY A 223 -14.07 6.56 -11.74
CA GLY A 223 -15.46 6.55 -12.21
C GLY A 223 -16.46 6.64 -11.06
N ASP A 224 -17.60 5.97 -11.21
CA ASP A 224 -18.62 5.86 -10.16
C ASP A 224 -18.16 4.89 -9.07
N LEU A 225 -18.26 5.34 -7.81
CA LEU A 225 -17.75 4.64 -6.64
C LEU A 225 -18.88 4.29 -5.67
N ARG A 226 -18.77 3.12 -5.05
CA ARG A 226 -19.56 2.73 -3.88
C ARG A 226 -18.67 2.06 -2.83
N PRO A 227 -19.07 2.04 -1.54
CA PRO A 227 -18.35 1.23 -0.55
C PRO A 227 -18.32 -0.25 -0.94
N VAL A 228 -17.23 -0.93 -0.63
CA VAL A 228 -17.13 -2.40 -0.69
C VAL A 228 -17.82 -3.00 0.54
N MET A 229 -18.65 -4.01 0.33
CA MET A 229 -19.39 -4.73 1.38
C MET A 229 -18.54 -5.84 2.00
N ALA A 230 -18.89 -6.24 3.22
CA ALA A 230 -18.10 -7.23 3.96
C ALA A 230 -18.03 -8.61 3.30
N ASP A 231 -19.05 -9.01 2.54
CA ASP A 231 -19.12 -10.26 1.79
C ASP A 231 -18.39 -10.24 0.44
N GLU A 232 -17.86 -9.07 0.03
CA GLU A 232 -17.05 -8.91 -1.18
C GLU A 232 -15.55 -9.11 -0.92
N LEU A 233 -15.13 -9.20 0.35
CA LEU A 233 -13.74 -9.45 0.76
C LEU A 233 -13.61 -10.74 1.58
N PRO A 234 -12.55 -11.55 1.36
CA PRO A 234 -11.49 -11.36 0.38
C PRO A 234 -12.01 -11.50 -1.06
N HIS A 235 -11.47 -10.69 -1.97
CA HIS A 235 -11.81 -10.72 -3.38
C HIS A 235 -11.46 -12.11 -3.96
N PRO A 236 -12.18 -12.63 -4.98
CA PRO A 236 -11.88 -13.97 -5.55
C PRO A 236 -10.44 -14.17 -6.06
N LEU A 237 -9.75 -13.08 -6.41
CA LEU A 237 -8.35 -13.10 -6.83
C LEU A 237 -7.35 -12.94 -5.68
N ASP A 238 -7.79 -12.63 -4.46
CA ASP A 238 -6.91 -12.53 -3.31
C ASP A 238 -6.24 -13.87 -3.00
N ARG A 239 -5.01 -13.76 -2.49
CA ARG A 239 -4.20 -14.90 -2.05
C ARG A 239 -3.63 -14.59 -0.69
N ARG A 240 -3.84 -15.49 0.26
CA ARG A 240 -3.21 -15.42 1.58
C ARG A 240 -1.69 -15.40 1.43
N HIS A 241 -1.03 -14.51 2.18
CA HIS A 241 0.43 -14.45 2.26
C HIS A 241 1.00 -15.77 2.80
N ALA A 242 0.36 -16.31 3.85
CA ALA A 242 0.63 -17.65 4.38
C ALA A 242 -0.56 -18.60 4.12
N PRO A 243 -0.48 -19.48 3.10
CA PRO A 243 -1.59 -20.37 2.73
C PRO A 243 -2.04 -21.35 3.82
N ARG A 244 -1.17 -21.64 4.79
CA ARG A 244 -1.46 -22.55 5.91
C ARG A 244 -2.08 -21.84 7.12
N ARG A 245 -2.16 -20.51 7.12
CA ARG A 245 -2.81 -19.71 8.17
C ARG A 245 -4.22 -19.32 7.73
N PRO A 246 -5.18 -19.13 8.66
CA PRO A 246 -6.51 -18.63 8.31
C PRO A 246 -6.42 -17.24 7.66
N TRP A 247 -7.49 -16.81 6.99
CA TRP A 247 -7.65 -15.41 6.60
C TRP A 247 -7.67 -14.52 7.85
N LEU A 248 -7.15 -13.30 7.70
CA LEU A 248 -7.32 -12.26 8.70
C LEU A 248 -8.46 -11.36 8.24
N ALA A 249 -9.46 -11.15 9.09
CA ALA A 249 -10.57 -10.26 8.77
C ALA A 249 -10.13 -8.80 8.81
N LEU A 250 -10.74 -7.98 7.95
CA LEU A 250 -10.70 -6.53 8.07
C LEU A 250 -11.75 -6.07 9.11
N PRO A 251 -11.50 -4.98 9.86
CA PRO A 251 -12.44 -4.46 10.83
C PRO A 251 -13.70 -3.90 10.13
N GLU A 252 -14.86 -4.07 10.76
CA GLU A 252 -16.16 -3.63 10.23
C GLU A 252 -16.17 -2.12 9.99
N ARG A 253 -15.44 -1.36 10.81
CA ARG A 253 -15.29 0.10 10.62
C ARG A 253 -14.72 0.49 9.25
N TRP A 254 -14.08 -0.43 8.52
CA TRP A 254 -13.53 -0.18 7.18
C TRP A 254 -14.42 -0.71 6.04
N LEU A 255 -15.56 -1.33 6.34
CA LEU A 255 -16.40 -1.98 5.34
C LEU A 255 -17.78 -1.31 5.25
N GLY A 256 -18.41 -1.42 4.08
CA GLY A 256 -19.81 -1.10 3.91
C GLY A 256 -20.69 -2.09 4.68
N ALA A 257 -21.83 -1.60 5.19
CA ALA A 257 -22.81 -2.46 5.84
C ALA A 257 -23.57 -3.28 4.79
N CYS A 258 -23.61 -4.60 4.97
CA CYS A 258 -24.55 -5.44 4.22
C CYS A 258 -25.98 -5.07 4.63
N GLU A 259 -26.88 -4.87 3.66
CA GLU A 259 -28.31 -4.76 3.96
C GLU A 259 -28.79 -6.09 4.58
N SER A 260 -29.39 -6.00 5.76
CA SER A 260 -29.90 -7.13 6.55
C SER A 260 -31.13 -7.78 5.96
#